data_AF-A0A9P4WFS8-F1
#
_entry.id   AF-A0A9P4WFS8-F1
#
_cell.length_a   1.000
_cell.length_b   1.000
_cell.length_c   1.000
_cell.angle_alpha   90.00
_cell.angle_beta   90.00
_cell.angle_gamma   90.00
#
_symmetry.space_group_name_H-M   'P 1'
#
loop_
_entity.id
_entity.type
_entity.pdbx_description
1 polymer ?
#
loop_
_entity_poly.entity_id
_entity_poly.type
_entity_poly.pdbx_seq_one_letter_code
_entity_poly.pdbx_strand_id
1 'polypeptide(L)'
;MSLHNKRHTRIDFKNLLDSRGNPSAAREEQQDLAIGISDAFEQPSEAEKNDIRHVGPVLGLSEPPRAPPAQRTRFPVIPLGRVKSASPWSTYQKMYGIRLGAHYNVVVAQQKQPSHQLVSIRQFPGHLESNQLRMLRQIRNTHFVAVHDVYRFKKMTHVVFEYMPVSLHEIARSRKRVEAVHLSAILGPLVIRGLVYLSEQGLQHGSLTSSNILVSEKGEVKIAGFESCRPIRSTDMMNMDITAIKHITEELMQGYASDGAAVNVAEPKPWLPSEALSFLADTTSALSVTELAKHPLLELPWKTDQLKIIVNISRLSAYMRWELCDDDPEDGC
;
A
#
# COMPACT_ATOMS: atom_id res chain seq x y z
N MET A 1 54.50 15.12 35.31
CA MET A 1 53.90 14.89 33.97
C MET A 1 53.84 13.39 33.75
N SER A 2 52.63 12.83 33.76
CA SER A 2 52.34 11.39 33.83
C SER A 2 52.02 10.83 32.44
N LEU A 3 52.66 9.70 32.09
CA LEU A 3 52.31 8.84 30.96
C LEU A 3 51.03 8.07 31.30
N HIS A 4 50.01 8.07 30.43
CA HIS A 4 48.96 7.07 30.47
C HIS A 4 48.58 6.56 29.08
N ASN A 5 48.39 5.24 29.09
CA ASN A 5 48.51 4.28 28.02
C ASN A 5 47.16 4.06 27.31
N LYS A 6 47.15 4.00 25.96
CA LYS A 6 45.97 3.68 25.15
C LYS A 6 45.69 2.18 25.22
N ARG A 7 44.49 1.76 25.63
CA ARG A 7 44.01 0.38 25.48
C ARG A 7 42.97 0.32 24.35
N HIS A 8 43.34 -0.35 23.26
CA HIS A 8 42.43 -0.85 22.23
C HIS A 8 41.81 -2.16 22.73
N THR A 9 40.49 -2.30 22.64
CA THR A 9 39.80 -3.59 22.83
C THR A 9 39.40 -4.14 21.47
N ARG A 10 39.96 -5.30 21.13
CA ARG A 10 39.71 -6.07 19.90
C ARG A 10 38.71 -7.17 20.26
N ILE A 11 37.53 -7.18 19.64
CA ILE A 11 36.51 -8.22 19.85
C ILE A 11 36.72 -9.31 18.78
N ASP A 12 36.88 -10.55 19.22
CA ASP A 12 37.10 -11.74 18.38
C ASP A 12 35.78 -12.51 18.22
N PHE A 13 35.37 -12.77 16.98
CA PHE A 13 34.01 -13.19 16.60
C PHE A 13 33.82 -14.72 16.47
N LYS A 14 34.73 -15.53 17.03
CA LYS A 14 34.78 -16.97 16.70
C LYS A 14 34.09 -17.95 17.68
N ASN A 15 33.36 -17.48 18.70
CA ASN A 15 32.71 -18.34 19.70
C ASN A 15 31.19 -18.12 19.88
N LEU A 16 30.47 -17.59 18.88
CA LEU A 16 29.02 -17.32 18.97
C LEU A 16 28.14 -18.18 18.05
N LEU A 17 28.69 -19.26 17.50
CA LEU A 17 27.97 -20.24 16.70
C LEU A 17 28.40 -21.64 17.14
N ASP A 18 27.84 -22.13 18.25
CA ASP A 18 27.63 -23.57 18.49
C ASP A 18 26.83 -23.78 19.79
N SER A 19 25.50 -23.79 19.67
CA SER A 19 24.64 -24.54 20.59
C SER A 19 23.26 -24.76 19.95
N ARG A 20 23.19 -25.76 19.07
CA ARG A 20 21.93 -26.45 18.74
C ARG A 20 21.72 -27.57 19.77
N GLY A 21 20.61 -27.54 20.50
CA GLY A 21 20.14 -28.63 21.35
C GLY A 21 18.62 -28.60 21.45
N ASN A 22 17.96 -29.67 20.99
CA ASN A 22 16.51 -29.87 20.90
C ASN A 22 15.89 -30.29 22.27
N PRO A 23 14.55 -30.38 22.41
CA PRO A 23 13.81 -30.12 23.64
C PRO A 23 13.33 -31.39 24.36
N SER A 24 13.25 -31.36 25.69
CA SER A 24 12.23 -32.10 26.45
C SER A 24 12.17 -31.63 27.91
N ALA A 25 10.97 -31.75 28.48
CA ALA A 25 10.64 -31.80 29.91
C ALA A 25 10.79 -30.52 30.77
N ALA A 26 9.66 -29.84 31.01
CA ALA A 26 9.25 -29.41 32.34
C ALA A 26 7.72 -29.20 32.37
N ARG A 27 7.04 -30.01 33.16
CA ARG A 27 5.64 -29.88 33.61
C ARG A 27 5.65 -29.34 35.05
N GLU A 28 4.54 -28.71 35.42
CA GLU A 28 4.08 -28.31 36.77
C GLU A 28 4.82 -27.10 37.37
N GLU A 29 4.19 -26.05 37.92
CA GLU A 29 2.93 -25.94 38.68
C GLU A 29 2.48 -24.45 38.79
N GLN A 30 1.27 -24.21 39.34
CA GLN A 30 0.64 -22.93 39.80
C GLN A 30 -0.15 -22.07 38.77
N GLN A 31 -1.37 -21.58 39.04
CA GLN A 31 -2.37 -21.77 40.10
C GLN A 31 -3.67 -21.07 39.64
N ASP A 32 -4.82 -21.62 40.02
CA ASP A 32 -6.17 -21.19 39.67
C ASP A 32 -6.58 -19.82 40.24
N LEU A 33 -7.36 -19.06 39.44
CA LEU A 33 -8.33 -18.09 39.96
C LEU A 33 -9.50 -17.99 38.98
N ALA A 34 -10.49 -18.85 39.19
CA ALA A 34 -11.83 -18.75 38.61
C ALA A 34 -12.71 -17.93 39.56
N ILE A 35 -13.34 -16.86 39.05
CA ILE A 35 -14.49 -16.22 39.69
C ILE A 35 -15.71 -16.57 38.84
N GLY A 36 -16.56 -17.43 39.39
CA GLY A 36 -17.87 -17.75 38.84
C GLY A 36 -18.93 -16.77 39.35
N ILE A 37 -19.89 -16.44 38.50
CA ILE A 37 -21.26 -16.07 38.88
C ILE A 37 -22.19 -16.75 37.87
N SER A 38 -23.07 -17.62 38.37
CA SER A 38 -24.16 -18.26 37.63
C SER A 38 -25.51 -17.64 38.00
N ASP A 39 -26.49 -17.92 37.12
CA ASP A 39 -27.95 -17.89 37.27
C ASP A 39 -28.66 -16.54 37.04
N ALA A 40 -29.77 -16.41 36.31
CA ALA A 40 -30.59 -17.35 35.53
C ALA A 40 -31.64 -16.56 34.69
N PHE A 41 -31.96 -17.09 33.51
CA PHE A 41 -33.27 -17.19 32.82
C PHE A 41 -34.28 -16.02 32.74
N GLU A 42 -34.70 -15.67 31.51
CA GLU A 42 -36.07 -15.91 30.98
C GLU A 42 -36.20 -15.52 29.48
N GLN A 43 -36.83 -16.38 28.68
CA GLN A 43 -37.29 -16.13 27.30
C GLN A 43 -38.83 -16.08 27.28
N PRO A 44 -39.45 -15.40 26.30
CA PRO A 44 -40.79 -15.76 25.86
C PRO A 44 -40.86 -16.22 24.39
N SER A 45 -41.76 -17.17 24.18
CA SER A 45 -42.06 -17.94 22.99
C SER A 45 -42.95 -17.24 21.96
N GLU A 46 -42.85 -17.71 20.71
CA GLU A 46 -43.82 -17.46 19.63
C GLU A 46 -45.16 -18.17 19.87
N ALA A 47 -46.27 -17.43 19.76
CA ALA A 47 -47.45 -17.75 18.94
C ALA A 47 -48.63 -16.87 19.37
N GLU A 48 -49.03 -15.90 18.54
CA GLU A 48 -50.45 -15.58 18.33
C GLU A 48 -50.62 -14.82 17.01
N LYS A 49 -51.32 -15.48 16.07
CA LYS A 49 -51.70 -14.99 14.74
C LYS A 49 -53.14 -14.46 14.78
N ASN A 50 -53.38 -13.43 13.97
CA ASN A 50 -54.65 -12.99 13.35
C ASN A 50 -55.81 -12.48 14.22
N ASP A 51 -56.17 -11.20 14.06
CA ASP A 51 -57.36 -10.73 13.30
C ASP A 51 -57.48 -9.18 13.38
N ILE A 52 -57.32 -8.42 12.30
CA ILE A 52 -58.34 -7.90 11.36
C ILE A 52 -59.09 -6.61 11.83
N ARG A 53 -58.79 -5.51 11.11
CA ARG A 53 -59.66 -4.42 10.55
C ARG A 53 -59.88 -3.06 11.27
N HIS A 54 -59.66 -2.01 10.43
CA HIS A 54 -60.32 -0.70 10.27
C HIS A 54 -59.71 0.56 10.91
N VAL A 55 -58.99 1.36 10.10
CA VAL A 55 -59.06 2.84 10.10
C VAL A 55 -58.89 3.35 8.65
N GLY A 56 -59.74 4.29 8.24
CA GLY A 56 -59.89 4.81 6.87
C GLY A 56 -58.81 5.80 6.38
N PRO A 57 -59.00 6.43 5.20
CA PRO A 57 -57.95 7.17 4.51
C PRO A 57 -57.82 8.61 5.03
N VAL A 58 -56.60 9.03 5.36
CA VAL A 58 -56.29 10.43 5.64
C VAL A 58 -55.57 11.05 4.43
N LEU A 59 -56.08 12.22 4.06
CA LEU A 59 -55.74 13.05 2.91
C LEU A 59 -54.33 13.68 3.02
N GLY A 60 -53.66 13.69 1.86
CA GLY A 60 -52.65 14.63 1.36
C GLY A 60 -51.89 15.56 2.32
N LEU A 61 -50.59 15.26 2.47
CA LEU A 61 -49.55 16.28 2.61
C LEU A 61 -48.42 15.97 1.61
N SER A 62 -48.21 16.89 0.68
CA SER A 62 -47.19 16.82 -0.37
C SER A 62 -45.79 16.95 0.23
N GLU A 63 -44.90 15.99 -0.06
CA GLU A 63 -43.47 16.11 0.23
C GLU A 63 -42.82 17.25 -0.59
N PRO A 64 -41.86 18.00 -0.02
CA PRO A 64 -41.12 19.01 -0.76
C PRO A 64 -40.20 18.35 -1.82
N PRO A 65 -39.89 19.04 -2.93
CA PRO A 65 -39.13 18.45 -4.03
C PRO A 65 -37.73 18.05 -3.57
N ARG A 66 -37.41 16.77 -3.76
CA ARG A 66 -36.10 16.18 -3.51
C ARG A 66 -35.04 16.92 -4.33
N ALA A 67 -34.04 17.49 -3.67
CA ALA A 67 -32.90 18.09 -4.35
C ALA A 67 -32.27 17.06 -5.32
N PRO A 68 -31.85 17.47 -6.52
CA PRO A 68 -31.22 16.55 -7.46
C PRO A 68 -29.96 15.94 -6.83
N PRO A 69 -29.67 14.64 -7.07
CA PRO A 69 -28.48 14.01 -6.53
C PRO A 69 -27.25 14.79 -6.99
N ALA A 70 -26.39 15.13 -6.03
CA ALA A 70 -25.12 15.81 -6.29
C ALA A 70 -24.40 15.12 -7.45
N GLN A 71 -24.14 15.88 -8.52
CA GLN A 71 -23.40 15.38 -9.66
C GLN A 71 -22.03 14.89 -9.18
N ARG A 72 -21.81 13.57 -9.28
CA ARG A 72 -20.50 12.96 -9.17
C ARG A 72 -19.55 13.77 -10.05
N THR A 73 -18.63 14.50 -9.44
CA THR A 73 -17.56 15.20 -10.14
C THR A 73 -16.77 14.17 -10.93
N ARG A 74 -17.03 14.08 -12.23
CA ARG A 74 -16.25 13.25 -13.15
C ARG A 74 -14.92 13.95 -13.35
N PHE A 75 -13.91 13.53 -12.57
CA PHE A 75 -12.52 13.86 -12.87
C PHE A 75 -12.22 13.49 -14.33
N PRO A 76 -11.47 14.31 -15.07
CA PRO A 76 -11.17 14.02 -16.47
C PRO A 76 -10.35 12.72 -16.55
N VAL A 77 -10.97 11.70 -17.14
CA VAL A 77 -10.34 10.39 -17.36
C VAL A 77 -9.70 10.41 -18.74
N ILE A 78 -8.36 10.42 -18.81
CA ILE A 78 -7.65 10.24 -20.08
C ILE A 78 -7.79 8.76 -20.48
N PRO A 79 -8.37 8.42 -21.65
CA PRO A 79 -8.43 7.03 -22.10
C PRO A 79 -7.03 6.51 -22.39
N LEU A 80 -6.65 5.36 -21.79
CA LEU A 80 -5.45 4.66 -22.23
C LEU A 80 -5.61 4.31 -23.72
N GLY A 81 -4.67 4.80 -24.55
CA GLY A 81 -4.67 4.57 -25.99
C GLY A 81 -4.52 3.09 -26.36
N ARG A 82 -4.63 2.80 -27.67
CA ARG A 82 -4.29 1.46 -28.18
C ARG A 82 -2.81 1.17 -27.92
N VAL A 83 -2.48 -0.11 -27.74
CA VAL A 83 -1.08 -0.55 -27.60
C VAL A 83 -0.33 -0.22 -28.89
N LYS A 84 0.77 0.50 -28.78
CA LYS A 84 1.59 0.98 -29.91
C LYS A 84 2.64 -0.06 -30.27
N SER A 85 2.63 -0.55 -31.52
CA SER A 85 3.69 -1.45 -32.04
C SER A 85 4.89 -0.63 -32.55
N ALA A 86 5.60 0.02 -31.63
CA ALA A 86 6.72 0.90 -31.93
C ALA A 86 7.68 0.99 -30.74
N SER A 87 8.88 1.53 -30.95
CA SER A 87 9.80 1.86 -29.86
C SER A 87 9.25 3.00 -28.99
N PRO A 88 9.21 2.88 -27.65
CA PRO A 88 8.87 4.01 -26.79
C PRO A 88 9.85 5.18 -26.96
N TRP A 89 11.09 4.91 -27.37
CA TRP A 89 12.15 5.91 -27.56
C TRP A 89 11.93 6.83 -28.76
N SER A 90 10.94 6.52 -29.61
CA SER A 90 10.44 7.46 -30.62
C SER A 90 9.78 8.68 -29.97
N THR A 91 9.04 8.46 -28.88
CA THR A 91 8.23 9.49 -28.18
C THR A 91 8.95 10.05 -26.95
N TYR A 92 9.75 9.20 -26.28
CA TYR A 92 10.42 9.53 -25.02
C TYR A 92 11.95 9.50 -25.19
N GLN A 93 12.65 10.32 -24.43
CA GLN A 93 14.12 10.31 -24.33
C GLN A 93 14.51 9.65 -23.01
N LYS A 94 15.39 8.63 -23.05
CA LYS A 94 15.94 7.99 -21.84
C LYS A 94 16.74 9.04 -21.06
N MET A 95 16.58 9.04 -19.73
CA MET A 95 17.37 9.90 -18.85
C MET A 95 18.32 9.06 -18.00
N TYR A 96 17.77 8.14 -17.20
CA TYR A 96 18.53 7.27 -16.31
C TYR A 96 17.71 6.08 -15.83
N GLY A 97 18.38 5.00 -15.42
CA GLY A 97 17.76 3.84 -14.79
C GLY A 97 17.74 3.98 -13.27
N ILE A 98 16.67 3.52 -12.62
CA ILE A 98 16.59 3.41 -11.17
C ILE A 98 16.03 2.06 -10.76
N ARG A 99 16.47 1.58 -9.60
CA ARG A 99 15.78 0.54 -8.86
C ARG A 99 14.80 1.20 -7.90
N LEU A 100 13.52 1.12 -8.21
CA LEU A 100 12.42 1.63 -7.40
C LEU A 100 11.83 0.48 -6.55
N GLY A 101 11.85 0.64 -5.24
CA GLY A 101 11.53 -0.42 -4.30
C GLY A 101 12.54 -1.57 -4.34
N ALA A 102 12.14 -2.70 -3.79
CA ALA A 102 12.99 -3.88 -3.71
C ALA A 102 13.20 -4.56 -5.07
N HIS A 103 12.28 -4.44 -6.04
CA HIS A 103 12.22 -5.36 -7.18
C HIS A 103 12.01 -4.70 -8.55
N TYR A 104 11.81 -3.39 -8.65
CA TYR A 104 11.45 -2.76 -9.93
C TYR A 104 12.59 -1.96 -10.53
N ASN A 105 13.14 -2.46 -11.64
CA ASN A 105 13.99 -1.66 -12.51
C ASN A 105 13.10 -0.81 -13.41
N VAL A 106 13.29 0.49 -13.37
CA VAL A 106 12.49 1.49 -14.09
C VAL A 106 13.44 2.43 -14.82
N VAL A 107 13.12 2.73 -16.07
CA VAL A 107 13.82 3.79 -16.81
C VAL A 107 13.03 5.08 -16.64
N VAL A 108 13.66 6.09 -16.06
CA VAL A 108 13.12 7.45 -16.07
C VAL A 108 13.40 8.05 -17.42
N ALA A 109 12.35 8.57 -18.04
CA ALA A 109 12.41 9.16 -19.37
C ALA A 109 11.69 10.50 -19.39
N GLN A 110 12.01 11.35 -20.36
CA GLN A 110 11.30 12.60 -20.60
C GLN A 110 10.53 12.49 -21.91
N GLN A 111 9.26 12.91 -21.92
CA GLN A 111 8.53 13.04 -23.19
C GLN A 111 9.22 14.11 -24.05
N LYS A 112 9.47 13.80 -25.32
CA LYS A 112 9.95 14.81 -26.28
C LYS A 112 8.89 15.91 -26.42
N GLN A 113 9.25 17.03 -27.07
CA GLN A 113 8.36 18.17 -27.25
C GLN A 113 6.91 17.76 -27.62
N PRO A 114 5.89 18.42 -27.06
CA PRO A 114 5.96 19.73 -26.38
C PRO A 114 6.00 19.70 -24.84
N SER A 115 5.71 18.58 -24.17
CA SER A 115 5.42 18.61 -22.72
C SER A 115 6.67 18.62 -21.82
N HIS A 116 7.77 18.01 -22.26
CA HIS A 116 8.96 17.76 -21.43
C HIS A 116 8.65 17.05 -20.09
N GLN A 117 7.52 16.35 -20.01
CA GLN A 117 7.06 15.68 -18.80
C GLN A 117 7.93 14.45 -18.50
N LEU A 118 8.34 14.30 -17.24
CA LEU A 118 9.00 13.08 -16.77
C LEU A 118 8.00 11.94 -16.63
N VAL A 119 8.43 10.75 -17.03
CA VAL A 119 7.68 9.49 -16.95
C VAL A 119 8.56 8.37 -16.44
N SER A 120 7.92 7.31 -15.94
CA SER A 120 8.55 6.07 -15.52
C SER A 120 8.19 4.95 -16.49
N ILE A 121 9.17 4.38 -17.17
CA ILE A 121 8.96 3.29 -18.14
C ILE A 121 9.40 1.97 -17.52
N ARG A 122 8.45 1.06 -17.34
CA ARG A 122 8.71 -0.31 -16.85
C ARG A 122 8.64 -1.30 -18.00
N GLN A 123 9.61 -2.20 -18.04
CA GLN A 123 9.69 -3.27 -19.03
C GLN A 123 9.13 -4.57 -18.46
N PHE A 124 8.36 -5.28 -19.28
CA PHE A 124 7.81 -6.59 -18.98
C PHE A 124 8.25 -7.58 -20.07
N PRO A 125 8.72 -8.77 -19.69
CA PRO A 125 9.11 -9.80 -20.64
C PRO A 125 7.91 -10.23 -21.47
N GLY A 126 8.07 -10.26 -22.80
CA GLY A 126 7.00 -10.70 -23.70
C GLY A 126 5.82 -9.74 -23.79
N HIS A 127 4.66 -10.31 -24.09
CA HIS A 127 3.40 -9.59 -24.09
C HIS A 127 2.74 -9.71 -22.72
N LEU A 128 2.28 -8.57 -22.19
CA LEU A 128 1.35 -8.61 -21.06
C LEU A 128 0.13 -9.44 -21.43
N GLU A 129 -0.30 -10.27 -20.48
CA GLU A 129 -1.49 -11.09 -20.63
C GLU A 129 -2.74 -10.23 -20.81
N SER A 130 -3.77 -10.80 -21.43
CA SER A 130 -5.04 -10.12 -21.66
C SER A 130 -5.68 -9.60 -20.37
N ASN A 131 -5.48 -10.30 -19.23
CA ASN A 131 -5.95 -9.82 -17.93
C ASN A 131 -5.15 -8.62 -17.42
N GLN A 132 -3.82 -8.67 -17.50
CA GLN A 132 -2.94 -7.56 -17.09
C GLN A 132 -3.24 -6.28 -17.88
N LEU A 133 -3.34 -6.37 -19.21
CA LEU A 133 -3.73 -5.24 -20.07
C LEU A 133 -5.14 -4.72 -19.75
N ARG A 134 -6.06 -5.58 -19.33
CA ARG A 134 -7.40 -5.18 -18.90
C ARG A 134 -7.34 -4.40 -17.60
N MET A 135 -6.58 -4.87 -16.61
CA MET A 135 -6.41 -4.16 -15.32
C MET A 135 -5.82 -2.77 -15.54
N LEU A 136 -4.76 -2.65 -16.35
CA LEU A 136 -4.16 -1.36 -16.72
C LEU A 136 -5.13 -0.38 -17.40
N ARG A 137 -6.17 -0.89 -18.07
CA ARG A 137 -7.20 -0.07 -18.74
C ARG A 137 -8.39 0.26 -17.85
N GLN A 138 -8.80 -0.70 -17.01
CA GLN A 138 -10.03 -0.67 -16.22
C GLN A 138 -9.86 0.15 -14.94
N ILE A 139 -8.73 0.00 -14.26
CA ILE A 139 -8.43 0.70 -13.01
C ILE A 139 -8.06 2.13 -13.35
N ARG A 140 -8.97 3.07 -13.05
CA ARG A 140 -8.82 4.51 -13.32
C ARG A 140 -9.27 5.30 -12.10
N ASN A 141 -8.34 5.54 -11.20
CA ASN A 141 -8.56 6.27 -9.96
C ASN A 141 -7.28 7.07 -9.65
N THR A 142 -7.41 8.27 -9.07
CA THR A 142 -6.29 9.18 -8.77
C THR A 142 -5.28 8.61 -7.78
N HIS A 143 -5.65 7.57 -7.03
CA HIS A 143 -4.80 6.84 -6.09
C HIS A 143 -4.12 5.62 -6.71
N PHE A 144 -4.21 5.45 -8.02
CA PHE A 144 -3.41 4.52 -8.79
C PHE A 144 -2.48 5.31 -9.70
N VAL A 145 -1.28 4.77 -9.91
CA VAL A 145 -0.29 5.40 -10.79
C VAL A 145 -0.84 5.42 -12.22
N ALA A 146 -0.95 6.61 -12.80
CA ALA A 146 -1.50 6.81 -14.12
C ALA A 146 -0.66 6.11 -15.19
N VAL A 147 -1.34 5.41 -16.09
CA VAL A 147 -0.73 4.84 -17.30
C VAL A 147 -0.93 5.83 -18.44
N HIS A 148 0.17 6.28 -19.04
CA HIS A 148 0.13 7.19 -20.19
C HIS A 148 0.08 6.41 -21.50
N ASP A 149 0.95 5.40 -21.66
CA ASP A 149 1.09 4.66 -22.90
C ASP A 149 1.52 3.21 -22.66
N VAL A 150 1.25 2.35 -23.65
CA VAL A 150 1.78 0.99 -23.70
C VAL A 150 2.38 0.74 -25.08
N TYR A 151 3.65 0.33 -25.12
CA TYR A 151 4.39 0.01 -26.33
C TYR A 151 4.76 -1.48 -26.37
N ARG A 152 4.80 -2.05 -27.57
CA ARG A 152 5.40 -3.36 -27.86
C ARG A 152 6.60 -3.15 -28.75
N PHE A 153 7.78 -3.50 -28.24
CA PHE A 153 9.06 -3.29 -28.93
C PHE A 153 10.07 -4.35 -28.50
N LYS A 154 10.87 -4.88 -29.45
CA LYS A 154 11.90 -5.91 -29.22
C LYS A 154 11.41 -7.09 -28.33
N LYS A 155 10.22 -7.63 -28.62
CA LYS A 155 9.55 -8.73 -27.85
C LYS A 155 9.27 -8.41 -26.37
N MET A 156 9.32 -7.14 -25.98
CA MET A 156 8.98 -6.68 -24.63
C MET A 156 7.78 -5.74 -24.66
N THR A 157 7.03 -5.71 -23.56
CA THR A 157 5.99 -4.71 -23.33
C THR A 157 6.57 -3.60 -22.45
N HIS A 158 6.50 -2.37 -22.93
CA HIS A 158 6.94 -1.18 -22.19
C HIS A 158 5.70 -0.41 -21.76
N VAL A 159 5.50 -0.27 -20.46
CA VAL A 159 4.38 0.49 -19.91
C VAL A 159 4.93 1.81 -19.38
N VAL A 160 4.37 2.90 -19.88
CA VAL A 160 4.73 4.27 -19.50
C VAL A 160 3.76 4.74 -18.42
N PHE A 161 4.30 4.98 -17.23
CA PHE A 161 3.59 5.48 -16.07
C PHE A 161 3.95 6.95 -15.81
N GLU A 162 3.11 7.65 -15.07
CA GLU A 162 3.52 8.92 -14.46
C GLU A 162 4.77 8.73 -13.61
N TYR A 163 5.62 9.77 -13.56
CA TYR A 163 6.83 9.72 -12.77
C TYR A 163 6.52 9.82 -11.27
N MET A 164 6.96 8.80 -10.53
CA MET A 164 6.89 8.75 -9.06
C MET A 164 8.31 8.46 -8.54
N PRO A 165 8.91 9.37 -7.75
CA PRO A 165 10.33 9.31 -7.42
C PRO A 165 10.70 8.30 -6.33
N VAL A 166 9.75 7.91 -5.46
CA VAL A 166 10.03 7.14 -4.23
C VAL A 166 8.91 6.16 -3.95
N SER A 167 9.24 4.97 -3.46
CA SER A 167 8.30 4.02 -2.87
C SER A 167 8.38 4.01 -1.33
N LEU A 168 7.38 3.45 -0.67
CA LEU A 168 7.42 3.31 0.79
C LEU A 168 8.60 2.44 1.26
N HIS A 169 9.12 1.55 0.41
CA HIS A 169 10.31 0.76 0.71
C HIS A 169 11.55 1.65 0.98
N GLU A 170 11.75 2.70 0.19
CA GLU A 170 12.81 3.69 0.43
C GLU A 170 12.51 4.57 1.63
N ILE A 171 11.25 4.94 1.85
CA ILE A 171 10.84 5.78 2.99
C ILE A 171 11.11 5.07 4.32
N ALA A 172 10.69 3.81 4.44
CA ALA A 172 10.89 2.98 5.62
C ALA A 172 12.38 2.79 5.98
N ARG A 173 13.27 2.80 4.97
CA ARG A 173 14.73 2.66 5.16
C ARG A 173 15.48 3.98 5.16
N SER A 174 14.77 5.11 5.06
CA SER A 174 15.40 6.41 5.07
C SER A 174 15.94 6.75 6.46
N ARG A 175 16.92 7.67 6.53
CA ARG A 175 17.46 8.14 7.81
C ARG A 175 16.44 8.95 8.62
N LYS A 176 15.42 9.50 7.97
CA LYS A 176 14.34 10.23 8.64
C LYS A 176 13.28 9.22 9.05
N ARG A 177 13.09 9.07 10.36
CA ARG A 177 12.04 8.20 10.91
C ARG A 177 10.66 8.70 10.48
N VAL A 178 9.80 7.75 10.13
CA VAL A 178 8.36 7.95 9.98
C VAL A 178 7.78 8.27 11.37
N GLU A 179 6.78 9.14 11.40
CA GLU A 179 6.10 9.59 12.63
C GLU A 179 4.61 9.30 12.44
N ALA A 180 3.81 9.30 13.51
CA ALA A 180 2.38 8.98 13.44
C ALA A 180 1.62 9.82 12.39
N VAL A 181 1.99 11.09 12.25
CA VAL A 181 1.42 12.00 11.24
C VAL A 181 1.72 11.58 9.80
N HIS A 182 2.92 11.05 9.55
CA HIS A 182 3.28 10.51 8.24
C HIS A 182 2.51 9.23 7.96
N LEU A 183 2.30 8.40 8.99
CA LEU A 183 1.60 7.13 8.88
C LEU A 183 0.14 7.33 8.46
N SER A 184 -0.60 8.23 9.11
CA SER A 184 -1.97 8.53 8.71
C SER A 184 -2.05 9.15 7.30
N ALA A 185 -1.11 10.04 6.96
CA ALA A 185 -1.03 10.62 5.61
C ALA A 185 -0.70 9.60 4.51
N ILE A 186 -0.07 8.47 4.86
CA ILE A 186 0.21 7.36 3.95
C ILE A 186 -0.97 6.37 3.89
N LEU A 187 -1.36 5.82 5.04
CA LEU A 187 -2.34 4.74 5.14
C LEU A 187 -3.76 5.22 4.83
N GLY A 188 -4.11 6.45 5.22
CA GLY A 188 -5.41 7.05 4.95
C GLY A 188 -5.81 7.00 3.48
N PRO A 189 -5.11 7.74 2.58
CA PRO A 189 -5.43 7.70 1.15
C PRO A 189 -5.22 6.32 0.53
N LEU A 190 -4.23 5.54 0.98
CA LEU A 190 -3.98 4.18 0.50
C LEU A 190 -5.19 3.28 0.71
N VAL A 191 -5.68 3.18 1.95
CA VAL A 191 -6.78 2.30 2.34
C VAL A 191 -8.10 2.87 1.83
N ILE A 192 -8.45 4.09 2.24
CA ILE A 192 -9.80 4.65 2.02
C ILE A 192 -10.06 4.96 0.53
N ARG A 193 -9.07 5.44 -0.21
CA ARG A 193 -9.28 5.88 -1.60
C ARG A 193 -8.71 4.93 -2.65
N GLY A 194 -7.77 4.07 -2.27
CA GLY A 194 -7.15 3.08 -3.14
C GLY A 194 -7.78 1.69 -3.00
N LEU A 195 -7.62 1.06 -1.83
CA LEU A 195 -7.98 -0.34 -1.61
C LEU A 195 -9.49 -0.54 -1.45
N VAL A 196 -10.21 0.37 -0.79
CA VAL A 196 -11.69 0.34 -0.77
C VAL A 196 -12.25 0.43 -2.19
N TYR A 197 -11.69 1.30 -3.04
CA TYR A 197 -12.09 1.37 -4.45
C TYR A 197 -11.90 0.04 -5.18
N LEU A 198 -10.77 -0.67 -5.00
CA LEU A 198 -10.59 -1.99 -5.61
C LEU A 198 -11.64 -2.99 -5.11
N SER A 199 -11.87 -3.02 -3.79
CA SER A 199 -12.84 -3.90 -3.18
C SER A 199 -14.26 -3.66 -3.72
N GLU A 200 -14.66 -2.41 -3.92
CA GLU A 200 -15.93 -2.03 -4.55
C GLU A 200 -16.04 -2.47 -6.02
N GLN A 201 -14.90 -2.62 -6.72
CA GLN A 201 -14.85 -3.20 -8.08
C GLN A 201 -14.81 -4.75 -8.06
N GLY A 202 -14.90 -5.38 -6.89
CA GLY A 202 -14.76 -6.83 -6.73
C GLY A 202 -13.34 -7.33 -6.99
N LEU A 203 -12.34 -6.45 -6.84
CA LEU A 203 -10.93 -6.73 -7.08
C LEU A 203 -10.13 -6.61 -5.78
N GLN A 204 -9.02 -7.35 -5.71
CA GLN A 204 -7.94 -7.15 -4.74
C GLN A 204 -6.64 -6.93 -5.51
N HIS A 205 -5.67 -6.25 -4.89
CA HIS A 205 -4.33 -6.16 -5.45
C HIS A 205 -3.62 -7.51 -5.37
N GLY A 206 -3.73 -8.21 -4.24
CA GLY A 206 -3.32 -9.60 -4.03
C GLY A 206 -1.83 -9.88 -4.08
N SER A 207 -1.00 -8.83 -4.12
CA SER A 207 0.47 -8.89 -4.14
C SER A 207 1.08 -7.56 -3.70
N LEU A 208 0.34 -6.81 -2.88
CA LEU A 208 0.71 -5.47 -2.47
C LEU A 208 1.93 -5.50 -1.53
N THR A 209 2.89 -4.63 -1.76
CA THR A 209 4.07 -4.45 -0.90
C THR A 209 4.39 -2.96 -0.75
N SER A 210 5.31 -2.60 0.15
CA SER A 210 5.80 -1.22 0.27
C SER A 210 6.45 -0.69 -1.02
N SER A 211 6.95 -1.58 -1.88
CA SER A 211 7.49 -1.24 -3.20
C SER A 211 6.40 -0.86 -4.21
N ASN A 212 5.16 -1.26 -3.97
CA ASN A 212 4.01 -0.93 -4.82
C ASN A 212 3.35 0.39 -4.45
N ILE A 213 3.67 0.96 -3.28
CA ILE A 213 3.09 2.23 -2.86
C ILE A 213 4.10 3.33 -3.13
N LEU A 214 3.78 4.19 -4.09
CA LEU A 214 4.65 5.26 -4.56
C LEU A 214 4.17 6.60 -4.04
N VAL A 215 5.12 7.50 -3.79
CA VAL A 215 4.84 8.86 -3.29
C VAL A 215 5.44 9.90 -4.23
N SER A 216 4.60 10.84 -4.67
CA SER A 216 5.01 11.92 -5.58
C SER A 216 5.83 12.99 -4.85
N GLU A 217 6.51 13.86 -5.58
CA GLU A 217 7.22 15.02 -5.00
C GLU A 217 6.28 15.96 -4.24
N LYS A 218 4.99 15.93 -4.55
CA LYS A 218 3.94 16.71 -3.88
C LYS A 218 3.40 16.02 -2.63
N GLY A 219 3.86 14.79 -2.33
CA GLY A 219 3.38 13.98 -1.22
C GLY A 219 2.09 13.23 -1.51
N GLU A 220 1.76 12.98 -2.78
CA GLU A 220 0.58 12.19 -3.16
C GLU A 220 0.92 10.70 -3.14
N VAL A 221 0.08 9.90 -2.48
CA VAL A 221 0.26 8.46 -2.33
C VAL A 221 -0.55 7.73 -3.39
N LYS A 222 0.10 6.86 -4.17
CA LYS A 222 -0.51 6.10 -5.26
C LYS A 222 -0.05 4.65 -5.30
N ILE A 223 -0.95 3.76 -5.70
CA ILE A 223 -0.73 2.32 -5.86
C ILE A 223 -0.23 2.03 -7.29
N ALA A 224 0.91 1.37 -7.39
CA ALA A 224 1.47 0.78 -8.61
C ALA A 224 1.28 -0.74 -8.61
N GLY A 225 1.67 -1.43 -9.69
CA GLY A 225 1.63 -2.90 -9.73
C GLY A 225 0.23 -3.51 -9.94
N PHE A 226 -0.77 -2.68 -10.23
CA PHE A 226 -2.16 -3.10 -10.37
C PHE A 226 -2.44 -3.88 -11.66
N GLU A 227 -1.46 -4.08 -12.54
CA GLU A 227 -1.54 -5.11 -13.58
C GLU A 227 -1.74 -6.52 -13.01
N SER A 228 -1.33 -6.74 -11.76
CA SER A 228 -1.46 -8.01 -11.03
C SER A 228 -2.78 -8.15 -10.27
N CYS A 229 -3.64 -7.11 -10.28
CA CYS A 229 -4.95 -7.17 -9.63
C CYS A 229 -5.79 -8.34 -10.15
N ARG A 230 -6.59 -8.91 -9.24
CA ARG A 230 -7.41 -10.09 -9.53
C ARG A 230 -8.77 -10.01 -8.85
N PRO A 231 -9.80 -10.71 -9.37
CA PRO A 231 -11.08 -10.83 -8.70
C PRO A 231 -10.93 -11.39 -7.28
N ILE A 232 -11.71 -10.86 -6.35
CA ILE A 232 -11.90 -11.46 -5.03
C ILE A 232 -12.75 -12.71 -5.22
N ARG A 233 -12.30 -13.85 -4.70
CA ARG A 233 -13.03 -15.12 -4.77
C ARG A 233 -13.62 -15.43 -3.39
N SER A 234 -14.79 -16.04 -3.34
CA SER A 234 -15.41 -16.47 -2.08
C SER A 234 -14.57 -17.50 -1.29
N THR A 235 -13.65 -18.18 -1.97
CA THR A 235 -12.67 -19.10 -1.38
C THR A 235 -11.44 -18.43 -0.80
N ASP A 236 -11.27 -17.11 -0.98
CA ASP A 236 -10.13 -16.38 -0.42
C ASP A 236 -10.31 -16.33 1.11
N MET A 237 -9.68 -17.28 1.80
CA MET A 237 -9.77 -17.44 3.26
C MET A 237 -9.23 -16.22 4.03
N MET A 238 -8.37 -15.42 3.40
CA MET A 238 -7.82 -14.18 3.95
C MET A 238 -7.70 -13.14 2.85
N ASN A 239 -8.05 -11.90 3.18
CA ASN A 239 -7.81 -10.76 2.30
C ASN A 239 -6.31 -10.41 2.33
N MET A 240 -5.57 -10.81 1.30
CA MET A 240 -4.11 -10.60 1.27
C MET A 240 -3.73 -9.11 1.27
N ASP A 241 -4.64 -8.22 0.85
CA ASP A 241 -4.37 -6.78 0.92
C ASP A 241 -4.34 -6.31 2.39
N ILE A 242 -5.14 -6.90 3.29
CA ILE A 242 -5.07 -6.59 4.74
C ILE A 242 -3.75 -7.07 5.32
N THR A 243 -3.33 -8.30 5.00
CA THR A 243 -2.02 -8.82 5.39
C THR A 243 -0.88 -7.93 4.87
N ALA A 244 -0.99 -7.45 3.62
CA ALA A 244 -0.02 -6.52 3.07
C ALA A 244 0.00 -5.17 3.80
N ILE A 245 -1.17 -4.61 4.16
CA ILE A 245 -1.26 -3.37 4.95
C ILE A 245 -0.55 -3.54 6.29
N LYS A 246 -0.72 -4.68 6.97
CA LYS A 246 0.02 -5.01 8.19
C LYS A 246 1.53 -4.91 7.96
N HIS A 247 2.06 -5.65 7.00
CA HIS A 247 3.49 -5.69 6.72
C HIS A 247 4.04 -4.31 6.31
N ILE A 248 3.31 -3.55 5.49
CA ILE A 248 3.67 -2.18 5.11
C ILE A 248 3.71 -1.27 6.35
N THR A 249 2.75 -1.41 7.25
CA THR A 249 2.67 -0.62 8.48
C THR A 249 3.83 -0.94 9.42
N GLU A 250 4.14 -2.23 9.64
CA GLU A 250 5.33 -2.65 10.40
C GLU A 250 6.60 -2.08 9.78
N GLU A 251 6.76 -2.22 8.47
CA GLU A 251 7.94 -1.74 7.75
C GLU A 251 8.11 -0.22 7.89
N LEU A 252 7.03 0.57 7.81
CA LEU A 252 7.08 2.01 8.07
C LEU A 252 7.43 2.34 9.52
N MET A 253 6.97 1.52 10.47
CA MET A 253 7.15 1.79 11.90
C MET A 253 8.57 1.47 12.40
N GLN A 254 9.20 0.43 11.86
CA GLN A 254 10.51 -0.06 12.37
C GLN A 254 11.56 -0.34 11.28
N GLY A 255 11.26 -0.10 10.01
CA GLY A 255 12.16 -0.29 8.87
C GLY A 255 12.18 -1.71 8.29
N TYR A 256 11.46 -2.66 8.91
CA TYR A 256 11.31 -4.04 8.45
C TYR A 256 9.95 -4.62 8.85
N ALA A 257 9.44 -5.56 8.06
CA ALA A 257 8.24 -6.33 8.39
C ALA A 257 8.62 -7.63 9.12
N SER A 258 7.75 -8.09 10.00
CA SER A 258 7.91 -9.40 10.65
C SER A 258 7.26 -10.51 9.83
N ASP A 259 7.85 -11.71 9.85
CA ASP A 259 7.30 -12.90 9.16
C ASP A 259 6.15 -13.56 9.93
N GLY A 260 5.83 -13.07 11.13
CA GLY A 260 4.83 -13.65 12.03
C GLY A 260 3.41 -13.18 11.73
N ALA A 261 2.40 -13.97 12.14
CA ALA A 261 1.00 -13.58 12.08
C ALA A 261 0.64 -12.48 13.11
N ALA A 262 1.28 -12.51 14.28
CA ALA A 262 1.10 -11.50 15.33
C ALA A 262 1.76 -10.16 14.97
N VAL A 263 1.25 -9.07 15.53
CA VAL A 263 1.87 -7.75 15.45
C VAL A 263 3.21 -7.75 16.17
N ASN A 264 4.27 -7.26 15.51
CA ASN A 264 5.59 -7.13 16.14
C ASN A 264 6.21 -5.76 15.85
N VAL A 265 6.19 -4.89 16.86
CA VAL A 265 6.85 -3.57 16.85
C VAL A 265 7.91 -3.54 17.94
N ALA A 266 9.19 -3.43 17.55
CA ALA A 266 10.33 -3.51 18.49
C ALA A 266 10.32 -2.40 19.56
N GLU A 267 9.90 -1.19 19.21
CA GLU A 267 9.79 -0.05 20.12
C GLU A 267 8.40 0.59 20.00
N PRO A 268 7.44 0.27 20.88
CA PRO A 268 6.08 0.81 20.81
C PRO A 268 5.98 2.28 21.27
N LYS A 269 6.88 2.74 22.15
CA LYS A 269 6.82 4.06 22.80
C LYS A 269 6.76 5.26 21.83
N PRO A 270 7.53 5.31 20.73
CA PRO A 270 7.46 6.41 19.76
C PRO A 270 6.09 6.56 19.09
N TRP A 271 5.24 5.54 19.18
CA TRP A 271 3.91 5.48 18.59
C TRP A 271 2.80 5.73 19.62
N LEU A 272 3.14 6.07 20.86
CA LEU A 272 2.17 6.47 21.89
C LEU A 272 2.19 8.00 22.05
N PRO A 273 1.02 8.66 22.20
CA PRO A 273 -0.33 8.11 22.31
C PRO A 273 -1.07 8.03 20.95
N SER A 274 -0.44 7.53 19.88
CA SER A 274 -1.09 7.47 18.55
C SER A 274 -1.90 6.20 18.32
N GLU A 275 -2.90 6.31 17.45
CA GLU A 275 -3.78 5.25 16.96
C GLU A 275 -3.03 4.24 16.05
N ALA A 276 -1.71 4.39 15.87
CA ALA A 276 -0.90 3.53 15.01
C ALA A 276 -0.85 2.07 15.49
N LEU A 277 -0.69 1.85 16.80
CA LEU A 277 -0.59 0.51 17.36
C LEU A 277 -1.95 -0.21 17.35
N SER A 278 -3.05 0.51 17.62
CA SER A 278 -4.40 -0.05 17.52
C SER A 278 -4.75 -0.40 16.08
N PHE A 279 -4.40 0.47 15.12
CA PHE A 279 -4.59 0.17 13.70
C PHE A 279 -3.88 -1.11 13.30
N LEU A 280 -2.64 -1.27 13.73
CA LEU A 280 -1.85 -2.45 13.43
C LEU A 280 -2.46 -3.72 14.04
N ALA A 281 -3.01 -3.64 15.26
CA ALA A 281 -3.77 -4.74 15.86
C ALA A 281 -5.01 -5.08 15.02
N ASP A 282 -5.78 -4.08 14.59
CA ASP A 282 -6.99 -4.27 13.79
C ASP A 282 -6.70 -4.94 12.44
N THR A 283 -5.50 -4.77 11.85
CA THR A 283 -5.11 -5.51 10.63
C THR A 283 -5.06 -7.03 10.83
N THR A 284 -4.97 -7.53 12.06
CA THR A 284 -4.96 -8.97 12.34
C THR A 284 -6.35 -9.58 12.52
N SER A 285 -7.35 -8.75 12.78
CA SER A 285 -8.74 -9.18 13.06
C SER A 285 -9.74 -8.72 12.01
N ALA A 286 -9.44 -7.69 11.23
CA ALA A 286 -10.34 -7.15 10.22
C ALA A 286 -10.66 -8.19 9.14
N LEU A 287 -11.95 -8.31 8.81
CA LEU A 287 -12.46 -9.25 7.81
C LEU A 287 -12.46 -8.64 6.41
N SER A 288 -12.40 -7.31 6.31
CA SER A 288 -12.41 -6.60 5.02
C SER A 288 -11.65 -5.27 5.09
N VAL A 289 -11.20 -4.80 3.92
CA VAL A 289 -10.60 -3.46 3.77
C VAL A 289 -11.60 -2.36 4.16
N THR A 290 -12.89 -2.54 3.85
CA THR A 290 -13.95 -1.59 4.18
C THR A 290 -14.22 -1.48 5.68
N GLU A 291 -14.04 -2.58 6.42
CA GLU A 291 -14.07 -2.56 7.88
C GLU A 291 -12.86 -1.80 8.44
N LEU A 292 -11.66 -2.16 7.98
CA LEU A 292 -10.41 -1.51 8.39
C LEU A 292 -10.40 0.00 8.08
N ALA A 293 -11.05 0.41 6.98
CA ALA A 293 -11.18 1.80 6.56
C ALA A 293 -11.89 2.70 7.59
N LYS A 294 -12.63 2.13 8.53
CA LYS A 294 -13.34 2.86 9.60
C LYS A 294 -12.46 3.18 10.81
N HIS A 295 -11.20 2.73 10.81
CA HIS A 295 -10.33 2.93 11.96
C HIS A 295 -9.96 4.42 12.15
N PRO A 296 -9.98 4.97 13.39
CA PRO A 296 -9.75 6.39 13.66
C PRO A 296 -8.43 6.96 13.13
N LEU A 297 -7.35 6.17 13.10
CA LEU A 297 -6.06 6.58 12.50
C LEU A 297 -6.24 7.09 11.07
N LEU A 298 -7.12 6.44 10.31
CA LEU A 298 -7.39 6.78 8.93
C LEU A 298 -8.27 8.02 8.84
N GLU A 299 -9.00 8.45 9.87
CA GLU A 299 -9.81 9.67 9.80
C GLU A 299 -9.01 10.95 10.12
N LEU A 300 -7.77 10.80 10.61
CA LEU A 300 -6.89 11.93 10.89
C LEU A 300 -6.60 12.75 9.62
N PRO A 301 -6.36 14.07 9.70
CA PRO A 301 -6.12 14.90 8.52
C PRO A 301 -4.89 14.47 7.69
N TRP A 302 -5.12 14.02 6.46
CA TRP A 302 -4.06 13.66 5.50
C TRP A 302 -3.63 14.89 4.69
N LYS A 303 -2.60 15.59 5.14
CA LYS A 303 -2.02 16.70 4.36
C LYS A 303 -0.84 16.17 3.56
N THR A 304 -0.92 16.23 2.23
CA THR A 304 0.17 15.81 1.34
C THR A 304 1.49 16.52 1.66
N ASP A 305 1.43 17.75 2.16
CA ASP A 305 2.58 18.52 2.64
C ASP A 305 3.40 17.81 3.73
N GLN A 306 2.76 16.98 4.55
CA GLN A 306 3.44 16.21 5.60
C GLN A 306 4.47 15.24 5.01
N LEU A 307 4.25 14.75 3.79
CA LEU A 307 5.15 13.78 3.16
C LEU A 307 6.27 14.42 2.34
N LYS A 308 6.24 15.72 2.06
CA LYS A 308 7.22 16.38 1.17
C LYS A 308 8.66 16.25 1.68
N ILE A 309 8.87 16.48 2.98
CA ILE A 309 10.21 16.43 3.59
C ILE A 309 10.76 15.01 3.59
N ILE A 310 9.94 14.02 4.00
CA ILE A 310 10.39 12.63 4.04
C ILE A 310 10.67 12.11 2.63
N VAL A 311 9.84 12.45 1.64
CA VAL A 311 10.10 12.14 0.23
C VAL A 311 11.43 12.74 -0.23
N ASN A 312 11.71 14.02 0.07
CA ASN A 312 12.97 14.66 -0.32
C ASN A 312 14.19 13.94 0.29
N ILE A 313 14.16 13.64 1.59
CA ILE A 313 15.26 12.93 2.27
C ILE A 313 15.42 11.50 1.72
N SER A 314 14.32 10.78 1.50
CA SER A 314 14.33 9.43 0.95
C SER A 314 14.90 9.40 -0.47
N ARG A 315 14.56 10.38 -1.31
CA ARG A 315 15.16 10.56 -2.63
C ARG A 315 16.67 10.66 -2.52
N LEU A 316 17.18 11.65 -1.79
CA LEU A 316 18.62 11.87 -1.63
C LEU A 316 19.36 10.62 -1.10
N SER A 317 18.70 9.86 -0.22
CA SER A 317 19.27 8.64 0.36
C SER A 317 19.28 7.47 -0.62
N ALA A 318 18.20 7.28 -1.38
CA ALA A 318 18.07 6.21 -2.38
C ALA A 318 19.00 6.42 -3.57
N TYR A 319 19.19 7.69 -3.93
CA TYR A 319 19.93 8.15 -5.07
C TYR A 319 21.45 8.04 -4.97
N MET A 320 22.01 7.70 -3.81
CA MET A 320 23.42 7.27 -3.71
C MET A 320 23.72 5.96 -4.50
N ARG A 321 22.77 5.42 -5.26
CA ARG A 321 22.84 4.13 -6.00
C ARG A 321 22.39 4.23 -7.47
N TRP A 322 22.55 5.36 -8.15
CA TRP A 322 22.25 5.47 -9.60
C TRP A 322 23.42 5.01 -10.49
N GLU A 323 23.09 4.49 -11.66
CA GLU A 323 24.00 4.22 -12.77
C GLU A 323 23.51 5.00 -14.00
N LEU A 324 24.42 5.65 -14.73
CA LEU A 324 24.10 6.29 -16.00
C LEU A 324 23.77 5.19 -17.01
N CYS A 325 22.66 5.35 -17.74
CA CYS A 325 22.41 4.47 -18.88
C CYS A 325 23.34 4.91 -20.00
N ASP A 326 24.27 4.05 -20.40
CA ASP A 326 25.02 4.24 -21.63
C ASP A 326 24.06 4.19 -22.83
N ASP A 327 24.26 5.09 -23.80
CA ASP A 327 23.56 5.03 -25.08
C ASP A 327 24.03 3.76 -25.80
N ASP A 328 23.21 2.69 -25.78
CA ASP A 328 23.47 1.48 -26.55
C ASP A 328 23.69 1.85 -28.03
N PRO A 329 24.86 1.54 -28.64
CA PRO A 329 25.11 1.83 -30.05
C PRO A 329 24.31 0.94 -31.02
N GLU A 330 23.46 0.03 -30.52
CA GLU A 330 22.63 -0.88 -31.34
C GLU A 330 21.25 -0.32 -31.75
N ASP A 331 20.94 0.95 -31.47
CA ASP A 331 19.73 1.61 -31.99
C ASP A 331 19.98 2.37 -33.33
N GLY A 332 21.00 1.96 -34.10
CA GLY A 332 21.34 2.53 -35.42
C GLY A 332 21.10 1.58 -36.60
N CYS A 333 20.29 2.08 -37.57
CA CYS A 333 19.82 1.53 -38.86
C CYS A 333 18.56 0.65 -38.84
#